data_AF-A0AAD8U3N1-F1
#
_entry.id   AF-A0AAD8U3N1-F1
#
_cell.length_a   1.000
_cell.length_b   1.000
_cell.length_c   1.000
_cell.angle_alpha   90.00
_cell.angle_beta   90.00
_cell.angle_gamma   90.00
#
_symmetry.space_group_name_H-M   'P 1'
#
loop_
_entity.id
_entity.type
_entity.pdbx_description
1 polymer ?
#
loop_
_entity_poly.entity_id
_entity_poly.type
_entity_poly.pdbx_seq_one_letter_code
_entity_poly.pdbx_strand_id
1 'polypeptide(L)'
;MARTKHTVARMPKLEPREAPPCFERSRPWRPPPPLRMVSPEPRPEPEKKKRANRLRPGTVALREIRKYQSFTGLLLPFAPFVRLVKEINNSFSTDVNRWTPEALVALQAAAEYRLVDLFKKANICATHAKRVTVMQKDIHLARRIGGQRHW
;
A
#
# COMPACT_ATOMS: atom_id res chain seq x y z
N MET A 1 -24.45 -13.11 -97.32
CA MET A 1 -23.19 -13.90 -97.39
C MET A 1 -22.74 -14.23 -95.98
N ALA A 2 -22.35 -15.50 -95.76
CA ALA A 2 -21.50 -16.09 -94.69
C ALA A 2 -21.60 -15.50 -93.26
N ARG A 3 -22.11 -16.26 -92.28
CA ARG A 3 -21.35 -17.26 -91.46
C ARG A 3 -20.25 -16.53 -90.65
N THR A 4 -20.36 -16.43 -89.33
CA THR A 4 -19.86 -17.48 -88.44
C THR A 4 -20.45 -17.43 -87.05
N LYS A 5 -20.55 -18.64 -86.48
CA LYS A 5 -21.02 -18.99 -85.15
C LYS A 5 -19.91 -18.70 -84.13
N HIS A 6 -20.26 -18.18 -82.96
CA HIS A 6 -19.46 -18.37 -81.75
C HIS A 6 -20.24 -19.23 -80.76
N THR A 7 -19.60 -20.32 -80.35
CA THR A 7 -20.09 -21.33 -79.41
C THR A 7 -19.96 -20.85 -77.97
N VAL A 8 -20.98 -21.20 -77.18
CA VAL A 8 -21.26 -20.70 -75.82
C VAL A 8 -20.36 -21.36 -74.77
N ALA A 9 -19.65 -20.55 -73.98
CA ALA A 9 -19.08 -20.98 -72.71
C ALA A 9 -20.15 -20.86 -71.61
N ARG A 10 -20.35 -21.96 -70.87
CA ARG A 10 -21.35 -22.14 -69.81
C ARG A 10 -20.94 -21.36 -68.56
N MET A 11 -21.55 -20.20 -68.32
CA MET A 11 -21.45 -19.50 -67.05
C MET A 11 -22.38 -20.12 -65.99
N PRO A 12 -21.96 -20.16 -64.71
CA PRO A 12 -22.77 -20.68 -63.61
C PRO A 12 -24.03 -19.82 -63.39
N LYS A 13 -25.12 -20.48 -63.00
CA LYS A 13 -26.47 -19.92 -62.86
C LYS A 13 -26.48 -18.64 -62.01
N LEU A 14 -26.94 -17.55 -62.61
CA LEU A 14 -27.39 -16.34 -61.92
C LEU A 14 -28.70 -16.65 -61.17
N GLU A 15 -28.77 -16.23 -59.91
CA GLU A 15 -29.95 -16.34 -59.07
C GLU A 15 -31.14 -15.53 -59.64
N PRO A 16 -32.38 -16.06 -59.66
CA PRO A 16 -33.56 -15.29 -60.08
C PRO A 16 -33.96 -14.21 -59.06
N ARG A 17 -34.37 -13.06 -59.59
CA ARG A 17 -34.98 -11.91 -58.89
C ARG A 17 -36.37 -12.24 -58.31
N GLU A 18 -36.75 -11.44 -57.32
CA GLU A 18 -37.95 -11.43 -56.44
C GLU A 18 -39.34 -11.73 -57.05
N ALA A 19 -40.30 -12.09 -56.17
CA ALA A 19 -41.65 -11.51 -56.18
C ALA A 19 -42.23 -11.43 -54.74
N PRO A 20 -42.90 -10.33 -54.34
CA PRO A 20 -43.41 -10.16 -52.98
C PRO A 20 -44.81 -10.76 -52.83
N PRO A 21 -45.18 -11.31 -51.66
CA PRO A 21 -46.59 -11.49 -51.32
C PRO A 21 -47.14 -10.29 -50.54
N CYS A 22 -48.37 -9.95 -50.91
CA CYS A 22 -49.16 -8.79 -50.52
C CYS A 22 -49.25 -8.47 -49.02
N PHE A 23 -49.36 -7.17 -48.76
CA PHE A 23 -49.79 -6.53 -47.52
C PHE A 23 -51.01 -7.23 -46.88
N GLU A 24 -50.78 -7.91 -45.77
CA GLU A 24 -51.85 -8.45 -44.92
C GLU A 24 -52.00 -7.58 -43.68
N ARG A 25 -53.22 -7.04 -43.52
CA ARG A 25 -53.58 -5.95 -42.61
C ARG A 25 -53.27 -6.29 -41.15
N SER A 26 -52.67 -5.32 -40.46
CA SER A 26 -52.35 -5.29 -39.04
C SER A 26 -53.51 -5.76 -38.16
N ARG A 27 -53.22 -6.65 -37.19
CA ARG A 27 -54.17 -6.98 -36.12
C ARG A 27 -54.36 -5.75 -35.21
N PRO A 28 -55.60 -5.37 -34.82
CA PRO A 28 -55.81 -4.26 -33.90
C PRO A 28 -55.24 -4.55 -32.51
N TRP A 29 -54.59 -3.54 -31.91
CA TRP A 29 -54.04 -3.61 -30.55
C TRP A 29 -55.13 -3.77 -29.48
N ARG A 30 -54.89 -4.63 -28.47
CA ARG A 30 -55.68 -4.67 -27.22
C ARG A 30 -54.82 -4.14 -26.07
N PRO A 31 -55.35 -3.25 -25.21
CA PRO A 31 -54.65 -2.83 -24.02
C PRO A 31 -54.51 -3.99 -23.01
N PRO A 32 -53.38 -4.07 -22.27
CA PRO A 32 -53.23 -5.01 -21.16
C PRO A 32 -54.11 -4.60 -19.97
N PRO A 33 -54.57 -5.56 -19.13
CA PRO A 33 -55.31 -5.25 -17.91
C PRO A 33 -54.43 -4.48 -16.90
N PRO A 34 -55.02 -3.63 -16.05
CA PRO A 34 -54.27 -2.79 -15.12
C PRO A 34 -53.51 -3.63 -14.09
N LEU A 35 -52.24 -3.29 -13.87
CA LEU A 35 -51.35 -3.91 -12.89
C LEU A 35 -51.93 -3.75 -11.47
N ARG A 36 -52.24 -4.88 -10.82
CA ARG A 36 -52.62 -4.94 -9.41
C ARG A 36 -51.40 -4.53 -8.57
N MET A 37 -51.47 -3.37 -7.92
CA MET A 37 -50.41 -2.86 -7.04
C MET A 37 -50.18 -3.84 -5.88
N VAL A 38 -49.02 -4.49 -5.84
CA VAL A 38 -48.55 -5.26 -4.70
C VAL A 38 -47.90 -4.28 -3.71
N SER A 39 -48.36 -4.27 -2.47
CA SER A 39 -47.80 -3.44 -1.39
C SER A 39 -46.33 -3.80 -1.15
N PRO A 40 -45.40 -2.83 -1.02
CA PRO A 40 -44.00 -3.13 -0.77
C PRO A 40 -43.77 -3.79 0.60
N GLU A 41 -43.02 -4.90 0.64
CA GLU A 41 -42.53 -5.49 1.88
C GLU A 41 -41.60 -4.54 2.65
N PRO A 42 -41.57 -4.60 4.00
CA PRO A 42 -40.69 -3.76 4.80
C PRO A 42 -39.23 -4.14 4.58
N ARG A 43 -38.41 -3.15 4.18
CA ARG A 43 -36.96 -3.30 3.99
C ARG A 43 -36.25 -3.51 5.34
N PRO A 44 -35.23 -4.39 5.43
CA PRO A 44 -34.42 -4.52 6.63
C PRO A 44 -33.67 -3.20 6.91
N GLU A 45 -33.79 -2.70 8.14
CA GLU A 45 -33.12 -1.47 8.56
C GLU A 45 -31.59 -1.64 8.54
N PRO A 46 -30.83 -0.61 8.12
CA PRO A 46 -29.38 -0.70 8.07
C PRO A 46 -28.80 -0.76 9.49
N GLU A 47 -28.15 -1.88 9.83
CA GLU A 47 -27.36 -2.01 11.07
C GLU A 47 -26.32 -0.88 11.16
N LYS A 48 -26.45 -0.04 12.18
CA LYS A 48 -25.51 1.05 12.46
C LYS A 48 -24.13 0.47 12.78
N LYS A 49 -23.24 0.43 11.78
CA LYS A 49 -21.82 0.06 11.98
C LYS A 49 -21.22 0.94 13.08
N LYS A 50 -20.83 0.32 14.20
CA LYS A 50 -20.19 1.03 15.32
C LYS A 50 -18.95 1.76 14.80
N ARG A 51 -18.84 3.05 15.12
CA ARG A 51 -17.69 3.87 14.72
C ARG A 51 -16.41 3.26 15.27
N ALA A 52 -15.35 3.24 14.46
CA ALA A 52 -14.04 2.75 14.89
C ALA A 52 -13.57 3.55 16.12
N ASN A 53 -13.29 2.85 17.22
CA ASN A 53 -12.85 3.49 18.45
C ASN A 53 -11.40 3.97 18.31
N ARG A 54 -11.21 5.27 18.11
CA ARG A 54 -9.89 5.89 18.03
C ARG A 54 -9.37 6.17 19.43
N LEU A 55 -8.20 5.61 19.74
CA LEU A 55 -7.48 5.88 20.98
C LEU A 55 -7.06 7.34 21.06
N ARG A 56 -7.01 7.89 22.29
CA ARG A 56 -6.54 9.25 22.53
C ARG A 56 -5.06 9.36 22.12
N PRO A 57 -4.62 10.53 21.61
CA PRO A 57 -3.21 10.76 21.32
C PRO A 57 -2.37 10.53 22.58
N GLY A 58 -1.23 9.85 22.43
CA GLY A 58 -0.36 9.44 23.53
C GLY A 58 -0.67 8.07 24.13
N THR A 59 -1.91 7.54 24.03
CA THR A 59 -2.25 6.22 24.58
C THR A 59 -1.45 5.09 23.92
N VAL A 60 -1.30 5.14 22.59
CA VAL A 60 -0.51 4.16 21.83
C VAL A 60 0.98 4.29 22.17
N ALA A 61 1.50 5.52 22.21
CA ALA A 61 2.90 5.78 22.54
C ALA A 61 3.27 5.25 23.94
N LEU A 62 2.43 5.46 24.96
CA LEU A 62 2.68 4.93 26.31
C LEU A 62 2.64 3.40 26.35
N ARG A 63 1.77 2.77 25.55
CA ARG A 63 1.73 1.31 25.41
C ARG A 63 3.00 0.77 24.76
N GLU A 64 3.48 1.43 23.70
CA GLU A 64 4.72 1.07 23.01
C GLU A 64 5.94 1.25 23.92
N ILE A 65 6.03 2.35 24.67
CA ILE A 65 7.12 2.58 25.63
C ILE A 65 7.21 1.44 26.63
N ARG A 66 6.08 1.04 27.25
CA ARG A 66 6.05 -0.07 28.20
C ARG A 66 6.45 -1.39 27.55
N LYS A 67 5.93 -1.67 26.35
CA LYS A 67 6.27 -2.87 25.57
C LYS A 67 7.78 -2.95 25.32
N TYR A 68 8.38 -1.89 24.79
CA TYR A 68 9.80 -1.88 24.42
C TYR A 68 10.75 -1.78 25.62
N GLN A 69 10.29 -1.27 26.77
CA GLN A 69 11.07 -1.33 28.01
C GLN A 69 11.10 -2.73 28.64
N SER A 70 10.05 -3.53 28.43
CA SER A 70 10.05 -4.95 28.84
C SER A 70 10.74 -5.89 27.86
N PHE A 71 10.94 -5.45 26.61
CA PHE A 71 11.50 -6.26 25.54
C PHE A 71 13.02 -6.07 25.45
N THR A 72 13.75 -7.15 25.16
CA THR A 72 15.23 -7.17 25.13
C THR A 72 15.82 -7.47 23.75
N GLY A 73 15.00 -7.66 22.71
CA GLY A 73 15.49 -7.91 21.36
C GLY A 73 15.88 -6.65 20.59
N LEU A 74 16.52 -6.85 19.45
CA LEU A 74 16.93 -5.79 18.53
C LEU A 74 15.70 -5.18 17.83
N LEU A 75 15.71 -3.86 17.65
CA LEU A 75 14.62 -3.10 17.03
C LEU A 75 14.89 -2.72 15.58
N LEU A 76 16.17 -2.60 15.20
CA LEU A 76 16.55 -2.22 13.84
C LEU A 76 16.51 -3.46 12.92
N PRO A 77 15.96 -3.34 11.69
CA PRO A 77 16.03 -4.42 10.72
C PRO A 77 17.50 -4.73 10.36
N PHE A 78 17.88 -6.01 10.46
CA PHE A 78 19.27 -6.47 10.29
C PHE A 78 19.81 -6.19 8.88
N ALA A 79 19.04 -6.47 7.82
CA ALA A 79 19.49 -6.31 6.44
C ALA A 79 19.98 -4.88 6.07
N PRO A 80 19.23 -3.80 6.34
CA PRO A 80 19.72 -2.44 6.08
C PRO A 80 20.87 -2.04 7.01
N PHE A 81 20.89 -2.52 8.25
CA PHE A 81 22.02 -2.26 9.16
C PHE A 81 23.33 -2.83 8.60
N VAL A 82 23.30 -4.07 8.10
CA VAL A 82 24.49 -4.70 7.48
C VAL A 82 24.93 -3.94 6.24
N ARG A 83 24.01 -3.43 5.41
CA ARG A 83 24.36 -2.59 4.25
C ARG A 83 25.08 -1.32 4.69
N LEU A 84 24.58 -0.64 5.71
CA LEU A 84 25.23 0.54 6.30
C LEU A 84 26.63 0.24 6.84
N VAL A 85 26.79 -0.86 7.58
CA VAL A 85 28.11 -1.25 8.11
C VAL A 85 29.11 -1.48 6.97
N LYS A 86 28.70 -2.16 5.91
CA LYS A 86 29.56 -2.39 4.73
C LYS A 86 29.87 -1.11 3.96
N GLU A 87 28.90 -0.21 3.82
CA GLU A 87 29.08 1.10 3.19
C GLU A 87 30.12 1.93 3.94
N ILE A 88 29.99 2.03 5.27
CA ILE A 88 30.94 2.73 6.13
C ILE A 88 32.32 2.06 6.06
N ASN A 89 32.39 0.74 6.12
CA ASN A 89 33.67 0.05 6.04
C ASN A 89 34.38 0.30 4.71
N ASN A 90 33.64 0.31 3.60
CA ASN A 90 34.19 0.59 2.27
C ASN A 90 34.75 2.02 2.13
N SER A 91 34.29 2.98 2.94
CA SER A 91 34.88 4.33 2.94
C SER A 91 36.21 4.40 3.68
N PHE A 92 36.52 3.44 4.56
CA PHE A 92 37.78 3.36 5.29
C PHE A 92 38.78 2.38 4.67
N SER A 93 38.33 1.21 4.20
CA SER A 93 39.19 0.18 3.65
C SER A 93 38.42 -0.73 2.68
N THR A 94 38.92 -0.87 1.46
CA THR A 94 38.30 -1.71 0.42
C THR A 94 38.62 -3.20 0.57
N ASP A 95 39.67 -3.54 1.33
CA ASP A 95 40.23 -4.90 1.35
C ASP A 95 39.47 -5.85 2.28
N VAL A 96 38.80 -5.32 3.31
CA VAL A 96 38.09 -6.10 4.34
C VAL A 96 36.61 -6.19 4.01
N ASN A 97 36.21 -7.11 3.11
CA ASN A 97 34.79 -7.26 2.72
C ASN A 97 34.05 -8.38 3.48
N ARG A 98 34.78 -9.24 4.21
CA ARG A 98 34.21 -10.40 4.93
C ARG A 98 33.98 -10.07 6.40
N TRP A 99 32.74 -10.27 6.85
CA TRP A 99 32.32 -10.05 8.23
C TRP A 99 31.74 -11.32 8.81
N THR A 100 32.07 -11.62 10.07
CA THR A 100 31.40 -12.70 10.81
C THR A 100 29.98 -12.25 11.20
N PRO A 101 29.00 -13.16 11.20
CA PRO A 101 27.63 -12.81 11.55
C PRO A 101 27.53 -12.30 13.00
N GLU A 102 28.29 -12.89 13.92
CA GLU A 102 28.34 -12.49 15.33
C GLU A 102 28.87 -11.07 15.52
N ALA A 103 29.88 -10.66 14.74
CA ALA A 103 30.41 -9.29 14.79
C ALA A 103 29.35 -8.27 14.36
N LEU A 104 28.57 -8.58 13.31
CA LEU A 104 27.50 -7.71 12.84
C LEU A 104 26.39 -7.55 13.88
N VAL A 105 26.03 -8.63 14.58
CA VAL A 105 25.05 -8.59 15.68
C VAL A 105 25.59 -7.77 16.87
N ALA A 106 26.86 -7.96 17.23
CA ALA A 106 27.49 -7.19 18.31
C ALA A 106 27.53 -5.69 18.01
N LEU A 107 27.88 -5.31 16.77
CA LEU A 107 27.82 -3.92 16.31
C LEU A 107 26.41 -3.35 16.38
N GLN A 108 25.40 -4.12 15.98
CA GLN A 108 24.01 -3.68 16.05
C GLN A 108 23.57 -3.45 17.50
N ALA A 109 23.86 -4.39 18.39
CA ALA A 109 23.52 -4.29 19.80
C ALA A 109 24.15 -3.05 20.45
N ALA A 110 25.44 -2.79 20.17
CA ALA A 110 26.15 -1.61 20.67
C ALA A 110 25.56 -0.30 20.12
N ALA A 111 25.23 -0.26 18.83
CA ALA A 111 24.63 0.91 18.19
C ALA A 111 23.23 1.22 18.76
N GLU A 112 22.37 0.22 18.89
CA GLU A 112 21.03 0.39 19.47
C GLU A 112 21.09 0.83 20.93
N TYR A 113 21.97 0.22 21.74
CA TYR A 113 22.19 0.64 23.12
C TYR A 113 22.60 2.13 23.19
N ARG A 114 23.52 2.55 22.32
CA ARG A 114 23.99 3.94 22.28
C ARG A 114 22.87 4.92 21.93
N LEU A 115 22.00 4.56 20.98
CA LEU A 115 20.84 5.37 20.60
C LEU A 115 19.83 5.47 21.73
N VAL A 116 19.51 4.36 22.41
CA VAL A 116 18.59 4.35 23.55
C VAL A 116 19.11 5.22 24.71
N ASP A 117 20.39 5.12 25.05
CA ASP A 117 21.01 5.99 26.08
C ASP A 117 20.94 7.47 25.68
N LEU A 118 21.19 7.79 24.41
CA LEU A 118 21.10 9.15 23.91
C LEU A 118 19.67 9.70 24.00
N PHE A 119 18.66 8.89 23.64
CA PHE A 119 17.25 9.30 23.73
C PHE A 119 16.79 9.47 25.18
N LYS A 120 17.28 8.66 26.12
CA LYS A 120 17.02 8.86 27.56
C LYS A 120 17.51 10.24 28.02
N LYS A 121 18.76 10.59 27.68
CA LYS A 121 19.35 11.89 28.02
C LYS A 121 18.61 13.05 27.33
N ALA A 122 18.30 12.92 26.04
CA ALA A 122 17.55 13.92 25.29
C ALA A 122 16.14 14.14 25.86
N ASN A 123 15.48 13.08 26.36
CA ASN A 123 14.16 13.19 26.99
C ASN A 123 14.21 13.97 28.32
N ILE A 124 15.27 13.77 29.12
CA ILE A 124 15.50 14.57 30.33
C ILE A 124 15.70 16.05 29.96
N CYS A 125 16.49 16.33 28.91
CA CYS A 125 16.66 17.70 28.40
C CYS A 125 15.35 18.33 27.91
N ALA A 126 14.50 17.56 27.21
CA ALA A 126 13.20 18.04 26.76
C ALA A 126 12.28 18.39 27.95
N THR A 127 12.25 17.51 28.96
CA THR A 127 11.47 17.69 30.19
C THR A 127 11.96 18.90 30.99
N HIS A 128 13.28 19.10 31.07
CA HIS A 128 13.89 20.27 31.70
C HIS A 128 13.42 21.58 31.05
N ALA A 129 13.20 21.59 29.73
CA ALA A 129 12.65 22.71 28.99
C ALA A 129 11.11 22.76 28.95
N LYS A 130 10.42 22.06 29.85
CA LYS A 130 8.94 21.98 29.96
C LYS A 130 8.23 21.47 28.68
N ARG A 131 8.91 20.62 27.89
CA ARG A 131 8.35 19.98 26.69
C ARG A 131 8.29 18.46 26.86
N VAL A 132 7.39 17.83 26.11
CA VAL A 132 7.28 16.35 26.02
C VAL A 132 7.92 15.82 24.72
N THR A 133 7.95 16.64 23.67
CA THR A 133 8.53 16.27 22.37
C THR A 133 10.04 16.55 22.35
N VAL A 134 10.83 15.52 22.07
CA VAL A 134 12.29 15.61 21.87
C VAL A 134 12.59 16.32 20.54
N MET A 135 13.56 17.23 20.57
CA MET A 135 14.02 18.01 19.41
C MET A 135 15.53 17.82 19.20
N GLN A 136 16.03 18.22 18.03
CA GLN A 136 17.47 18.15 17.70
C GLN A 136 18.35 18.88 18.71
N LYS A 137 17.89 20.04 19.22
CA LYS A 137 18.59 20.80 20.26
C LYS A 137 18.78 20.01 21.57
N ASP A 138 17.84 19.13 21.92
CA ASP A 138 17.92 18.31 23.13
C ASP A 138 18.98 17.22 22.95
N ILE A 139 19.10 16.66 21.75
CA ILE A 139 20.15 15.69 21.38
C ILE A 139 21.52 16.37 21.37
N HIS A 140 21.63 17.55 20.76
CA HIS A 140 22.88 18.31 20.73
C HIS A 140 23.35 18.68 22.14
N LEU A 141 22.43 19.13 22.99
CA LEU A 141 22.72 19.43 24.40
C LEU A 141 23.16 18.18 25.16
N ALA A 142 22.45 17.06 24.99
CA ALA A 142 22.81 15.79 25.62
C ALA A 142 24.20 15.29 25.20
N ARG A 143 24.59 15.46 23.93
CA ARG A 143 25.93 15.12 23.45
C ARG A 143 27.00 16.05 24.02
N ARG A 144 26.71 17.36 24.06
CA ARG A 144 27.63 18.39 24.57
C ARG A 144 27.94 18.18 26.05
N ILE A 145 26.92 17.96 26.87
CA ILE A 145 27.10 17.70 28.32
C ILE A 145 27.80 16.36 28.55
N GLY A 146 27.48 15.34 27.73
CA GLY A 146 28.08 14.01 27.82
C GLY A 146 29.54 13.93 27.36
N GLY A 147 30.21 15.04 27.04
CA GLY A 147 31.60 15.06 26.58
C GLY A 147 31.83 14.38 25.23
N GLN A 148 30.76 14.12 24.47
CA GLN A 148 30.85 13.47 23.17
C GLN A 148 31.19 14.53 22.13
N ARG A 149 32.42 14.48 21.61
CA ARG A 149 32.94 15.42 20.62
C ARG A 149 31.97 15.54 19.44
N HIS A 150 31.63 16.78 19.11
CA HIS A 150 31.03 17.12 17.83
C HIS A 150 32.11 16.87 16.76
N TRP A 151 31.86 15.92 15.86
CA TRP A 151 32.58 15.83 14.59
C TRP A 151 31.88 16.70 13.56
#